data_AF-A0A1Q9DVD8-F1
#
_entry.id   AF-A0A1Q9DVD8-F1
#
_cell.length_a   1.000
_cell.length_b   1.000
_cell.length_c   1.000
_cell.angle_alpha   90.00
_cell.angle_beta   90.00
_cell.angle_gamma   90.00
#
_symmetry.space_group_name_H-M   'P 1'
#
loop_
_entity.id
_entity.type
_entity.pdbx_description
1 polymer ?
#
loop_
_entity_poly.entity_id
_entity_poly.type
_entity_poly.pdbx_seq_one_letter_code
_entity_poly.pdbx_strand_id
1 'polypeptide(L)'
;MGMSPSSEEELMREFDEAPGVISATTQEDPVELAMERDWQANLAAEEAARQKAEEEKYRKQSAKDTPKQAQHGRVLVMSGRFSKKTVVRPLRHSVQKRGAPGGGETFREIMPLMTRHIESDSVVAASDSGSGRTKALQALGVPAAQARHGLDEITPTVSFPSACLSNKQARTVRKAAAVKKKPAAQFSPKKKSFRIVGGDNQCESQIAIGKNQLRDSCITLASVMSYALRAYREDRAGKVGCNPAHFADVLKDSRWLFA
;
A
#
# COMPACT_ATOMS: atom_id res chain seq x y z
N MET A 1 35.84 -43.40 -10.86
CA MET A 1 35.69 -44.11 -9.57
C MET A 1 34.19 -44.21 -9.30
N GLY A 2 33.43 -45.17 -9.79
CA GLY A 2 33.76 -46.54 -10.21
C GLY A 2 33.67 -47.50 -9.03
N MET A 3 32.50 -47.64 -8.40
CA MET A 3 32.20 -48.70 -7.42
C MET A 3 30.87 -49.38 -7.77
N SER A 4 30.95 -50.36 -8.67
CA SER A 4 30.30 -51.67 -8.53
C SER A 4 31.27 -52.53 -7.69
N PRO A 5 30.84 -53.43 -6.77
CA PRO A 5 30.14 -54.70 -7.08
C PRO A 5 29.01 -55.04 -6.07
N SER A 6 27.93 -55.72 -6.45
CA SER A 6 27.78 -57.19 -6.54
C SER A 6 28.20 -57.96 -5.27
N SER A 7 27.25 -58.28 -4.40
CA SER A 7 27.34 -59.46 -3.51
C SER A 7 26.08 -59.77 -2.68
N GLU A 8 25.06 -58.89 -2.62
CA GLU A 8 23.85 -59.19 -1.82
C GLU A 8 22.68 -59.78 -2.62
N GLU A 9 22.61 -59.61 -3.94
CA GLU A 9 21.50 -60.14 -4.74
C GLU A 9 21.65 -61.62 -5.15
N GLU A 10 22.79 -62.25 -4.87
CA GLU A 10 23.06 -63.64 -5.31
C GLU A 10 22.91 -64.68 -4.18
N LEU A 11 22.61 -64.26 -2.95
CA LEU A 11 22.47 -65.15 -1.78
C LEU A 11 21.01 -65.43 -1.38
N MET A 12 20.03 -64.91 -2.12
CA MET A 12 18.60 -65.16 -1.86
C MET A 12 17.91 -66.01 -2.94
N ARG A 13 18.67 -66.77 -3.74
CA ARG A 13 18.13 -67.53 -4.88
C ARG A 13 18.23 -69.05 -4.77
N GLU A 14 18.47 -69.61 -3.58
CA GLU A 14 18.75 -71.04 -3.45
C GLU A 14 18.14 -71.68 -2.18
N PHE A 15 16.84 -71.49 -1.97
CA PHE A 15 15.94 -72.25 -1.08
C PHE A 15 14.53 -71.89 -1.61
N ASP A 16 13.63 -72.75 -2.12
CA ASP A 16 13.38 -74.17 -1.97
C ASP A 16 12.55 -74.63 -3.19
N GLU A 17 13.05 -75.57 -4.01
CA GLU A 17 12.20 -76.41 -4.86
C GLU A 17 11.89 -77.70 -4.09
N ALA A 18 10.90 -77.63 -3.21
CA ALA A 18 10.27 -78.80 -2.62
C ALA A 18 9.00 -79.18 -3.41
N PRO A 19 8.89 -80.43 -3.91
CA PRO A 19 7.75 -80.85 -4.71
C PRO A 19 6.51 -81.09 -3.84
N GLY A 20 5.42 -80.43 -4.21
CA GLY A 20 4.08 -81.01 -4.12
C GLY A 20 3.52 -81.24 -2.72
N VAL A 21 3.41 -80.18 -1.90
CA VAL A 21 2.36 -80.15 -0.88
C VAL A 21 1.05 -79.82 -1.60
N ILE A 22 0.15 -80.79 -1.63
CA ILE A 22 -1.23 -80.65 -2.10
C ILE A 22 -1.83 -79.50 -1.30
N SER A 23 -1.91 -78.32 -1.93
CA SER A 23 -2.55 -77.13 -1.40
C SER A 23 -4.01 -77.49 -1.18
N ALA A 24 -4.33 -77.94 0.04
CA ALA A 24 -5.68 -77.93 0.54
C ALA A 24 -6.15 -76.48 0.40
N THR A 25 -6.97 -76.21 -0.61
CA THR A 25 -7.73 -74.98 -0.74
C THR A 25 -8.65 -74.95 0.46
N THR A 26 -8.12 -74.44 1.58
CA THR A 26 -8.91 -74.02 2.73
C THR A 26 -9.92 -73.05 2.13
N GLN A 27 -11.18 -73.50 2.00
CA GLN A 27 -12.27 -72.61 1.67
C GLN A 27 -12.36 -71.65 2.84
N GLU A 28 -11.71 -70.49 2.70
CA GLU A 28 -11.84 -69.39 3.64
C GLU A 28 -13.33 -69.12 3.79
N ASP A 29 -13.81 -69.17 5.04
CA ASP A 29 -15.20 -68.97 5.34
C ASP A 29 -15.58 -67.57 4.83
N PRO A 30 -16.59 -67.43 3.94
CA PRO A 30 -17.00 -66.13 3.42
C PRO A 30 -17.38 -65.13 4.53
N VAL A 31 -17.73 -65.61 5.73
CA VAL A 31 -17.99 -64.78 6.91
C VAL A 31 -16.69 -64.17 7.47
N GLU A 32 -15.60 -64.93 7.52
CA GLU A 32 -14.30 -64.44 8.00
C GLU A 32 -13.72 -63.39 7.05
N LEU A 33 -13.81 -63.63 5.73
CA LEU A 33 -13.40 -62.66 4.70
C LEU A 33 -14.21 -61.36 4.76
N ALA A 34 -15.50 -61.43 5.09
CA ALA A 34 -16.33 -60.24 5.26
C ALA A 34 -15.95 -59.45 6.53
N MET A 35 -15.69 -60.14 7.64
CA MET A 35 -15.22 -59.52 8.88
C MET A 35 -13.85 -58.86 8.71
N GLU A 36 -12.93 -59.49 7.99
CA GLU A 36 -11.60 -58.94 7.75
C GLU A 36 -11.66 -57.67 6.87
N ARG A 37 -12.53 -57.66 5.85
CA ARG A 37 -12.76 -56.47 5.03
C ARG A 37 -13.36 -55.31 5.81
N ASP A 38 -14.34 -55.58 6.67
CA ASP A 38 -14.93 -54.57 7.54
C ASP A 38 -13.91 -54.03 8.55
N TRP A 39 -13.05 -54.91 9.09
CA TRP A 39 -11.97 -54.50 9.97
C TRP A 39 -10.92 -53.62 9.27
N GLN A 40 -10.49 -54.00 8.06
CA GLN A 40 -9.58 -53.19 7.24
C GLN A 40 -10.20 -51.84 6.85
N ALA A 41 -11.49 -51.81 6.52
CA ALA A 41 -12.21 -50.59 6.21
C ALA A 41 -12.30 -49.65 7.42
N ASN A 42 -12.53 -50.20 8.63
CA ASN A 42 -12.53 -49.42 9.87
C ASN A 42 -11.15 -48.85 10.18
N LEU A 43 -10.08 -49.64 9.99
CA LEU A 43 -8.70 -49.18 10.17
C LEU A 43 -8.34 -48.04 9.21
N ALA A 44 -8.67 -48.20 7.92
CA ALA A 44 -8.43 -47.16 6.91
C ALA A 44 -9.24 -45.88 7.21
N ALA A 45 -10.47 -46.02 7.70
CA ALA A 45 -11.29 -44.89 8.11
C ALA A 45 -10.69 -44.14 9.32
N GLU A 46 -10.14 -44.87 10.29
CA GLU A 46 -9.48 -44.30 11.48
C GLU A 46 -8.19 -43.56 11.11
N GLU A 47 -7.35 -44.15 10.25
CA GLU A 47 -6.14 -43.50 9.74
C GLU A 47 -6.45 -42.24 8.93
N ALA A 48 -7.47 -42.30 8.06
CA ALA A 48 -7.92 -41.14 7.29
C ALA A 48 -8.46 -40.02 8.20
N ALA A 49 -9.16 -40.37 9.29
CA ALA A 49 -9.62 -39.40 10.29
C ALA A 49 -8.45 -38.73 11.01
N ARG A 50 -7.40 -39.51 11.37
CA ARG A 50 -6.19 -39.00 12.01
C ARG A 50 -5.42 -38.05 11.10
N GLN A 51 -5.25 -38.39 9.82
CA GLN A 51 -4.59 -37.51 8.84
C GLN A 51 -5.34 -36.19 8.67
N LYS A 52 -6.68 -36.23 8.52
CA LYS A 52 -7.51 -35.02 8.44
C LYS A 52 -7.36 -34.14 9.68
N ALA A 53 -7.28 -34.72 10.87
CA ALA A 53 -7.10 -33.98 12.12
C ALA A 53 -5.71 -33.31 12.21
N GLU A 54 -4.64 -33.97 11.74
CA GLU A 54 -3.29 -33.40 11.68
C GLU A 54 -3.20 -32.27 10.66
N GLU A 55 -3.78 -32.44 9.47
CA GLU A 55 -3.86 -31.38 8.46
C GLU A 55 -4.63 -30.16 8.99
N GLU A 56 -5.74 -30.36 9.70
CA GLU A 56 -6.50 -29.26 10.29
C GLU A 56 -5.71 -28.54 11.39
N LYS A 57 -4.96 -29.27 12.21
CA LYS A 57 -4.04 -28.68 13.20
C LYS A 57 -2.96 -27.84 12.51
N TYR A 58 -2.31 -28.38 11.47
CA TYR A 58 -1.30 -27.66 10.70
C TYR A 58 -1.88 -26.40 10.04
N ARG A 59 -3.09 -26.49 9.45
CA ARG A 59 -3.80 -25.35 8.87
C ARG A 59 -4.12 -24.26 9.90
N LYS A 60 -4.57 -24.65 11.09
CA LYS A 60 -4.86 -23.71 12.20
C LYS A 60 -3.58 -23.04 12.72
N GLN A 61 -2.46 -23.77 12.73
CA GLN A 61 -1.18 -23.24 13.18
C GLN A 61 -0.58 -22.27 12.16
N SER A 62 -0.57 -22.62 10.86
CA SER A 62 -0.10 -21.75 9.79
C SER A 62 -0.91 -20.44 9.66
N ALA A 63 -2.22 -20.49 9.95
CA ALA A 63 -3.08 -19.31 9.98
C ALA A 63 -2.81 -18.38 11.19
N LYS A 64 -2.27 -18.91 12.30
CA LYS A 64 -1.82 -18.10 13.44
C LYS A 64 -0.46 -17.46 13.16
N ASP A 65 0.39 -18.14 12.41
CA ASP A 65 1.75 -17.70 12.09
C ASP A 65 1.82 -16.72 10.91
N THR A 66 0.74 -16.56 10.14
CA THR A 66 0.70 -15.52 9.11
C THR A 66 0.70 -14.14 9.78
N PRO A 67 1.75 -13.32 9.58
CA PRO A 67 1.80 -12.01 10.20
C PRO A 67 0.61 -11.19 9.71
N LYS A 68 -0.24 -10.74 10.63
CA LYS A 68 -1.38 -9.89 10.30
C LYS A 68 -0.84 -8.63 9.61
N GLN A 69 -1.04 -8.56 8.30
CA GLN A 69 -0.66 -7.41 7.49
C GLN A 69 -1.80 -6.40 7.52
N ALA A 70 -1.46 -5.13 7.72
CA ALA A 70 -2.37 -4.02 7.56
C ALA A 70 -2.08 -3.35 6.21
N GLN A 71 -3.14 -3.15 5.43
CA GLN A 71 -3.07 -2.32 4.24
C GLN A 71 -3.44 -0.90 4.63
N HIS A 72 -2.49 0.02 4.51
CA HIS A 72 -2.72 1.43 4.76
C HIS A 72 -3.00 2.17 3.45
N GLY A 73 -4.15 2.84 3.39
CA GLY A 73 -4.42 3.83 2.36
C GLY A 73 -3.47 5.01 2.51
N ARG A 74 -2.88 5.46 1.40
CA ARG A 74 -1.93 6.58 1.37
C ARG A 74 -2.43 7.65 0.41
N VAL A 75 -2.27 8.91 0.79
CA VAL A 75 -2.71 10.05 0.00
C VAL A 75 -1.64 11.13 0.04
N LEU A 76 -1.29 11.67 -1.13
CA LEU A 76 -0.48 12.86 -1.28
C LEU A 76 -1.40 14.09 -1.31
N VAL A 77 -1.11 15.06 -0.42
CA VAL A 77 -1.80 16.36 -0.41
C VAL A 77 -0.77 17.47 -0.64
N MET A 78 -1.06 18.32 -1.62
CA MET A 78 -0.27 19.53 -1.90
C MET A 78 -1.23 20.72 -1.98
N SER A 79 -1.05 21.69 -1.09
CA SER A 79 -1.80 22.95 -1.10
C SER A 79 -0.87 24.10 -1.45
N GLY A 80 -1.33 24.98 -2.34
CA GLY A 80 -0.67 26.25 -2.62
C GLY A 80 -1.32 27.39 -1.85
N ARG A 81 -0.62 27.94 -0.86
CA ARG A 81 -1.12 29.05 -0.01
C ARG A 81 -1.72 30.24 -0.77
N PHE A 82 -1.11 30.64 -1.89
CA PHE A 82 -1.59 31.80 -2.67
C PHE A 82 -2.50 31.43 -3.84
N SER A 83 -2.31 30.26 -4.43
CA SER A 83 -3.13 29.79 -5.55
C SER A 83 -4.46 29.21 -5.07
N LYS A 84 -4.56 28.84 -3.78
CA LYS A 84 -5.66 28.07 -3.17
C LYS A 84 -5.93 26.73 -3.86
N LYS A 85 -5.07 26.33 -4.80
CA LYS A 85 -5.16 25.05 -5.50
C LYS A 85 -4.72 23.97 -4.53
N THR A 86 -5.55 22.95 -4.39
CA THR A 86 -5.25 21.75 -3.62
C THR A 86 -5.21 20.58 -4.58
N VAL A 87 -4.13 19.81 -4.53
CA VAL A 87 -3.98 18.54 -5.24
C VAL A 87 -4.03 17.43 -4.22
N VAL A 88 -5.03 16.58 -4.34
CA VAL A 88 -5.18 15.36 -3.53
C VAL A 88 -5.05 14.17 -4.48
N ARG A 89 -4.08 13.29 -4.22
CA ARG A 89 -3.83 12.11 -5.06
C ARG A 89 -3.67 10.87 -4.20
N PRO A 90 -4.42 9.78 -4.47
CA PRO A 90 -4.14 8.52 -3.82
C PRO A 90 -2.76 8.00 -4.28
N LEU A 91 -1.97 7.54 -3.32
CA LEU A 91 -0.74 6.80 -3.58
C LEU A 91 -1.05 5.31 -3.51
N ARG A 92 -0.16 4.47 -4.06
CA ARG A 92 -0.31 3.02 -3.97
C ARG A 92 -0.39 2.61 -2.50
N HIS A 93 -1.21 1.62 -2.17
CA HIS A 93 -1.24 1.09 -0.81
C HIS A 93 0.14 0.50 -0.45
N SER A 94 0.53 0.65 0.81
CA SER A 94 1.70 -0.06 1.35
C SER A 94 1.21 -1.16 2.29
N VAL A 95 1.72 -2.36 2.09
CA VAL A 95 1.49 -3.47 3.02
C VAL A 95 2.53 -3.37 4.13
N GLN A 96 2.06 -3.29 5.38
CA GLN A 96 2.94 -3.22 6.53
C GLN A 96 2.47 -4.16 7.63
N LYS A 97 3.38 -4.47 8.56
CA LYS A 97 3.02 -5.20 9.78
C LYS A 97 1.97 -4.40 10.55
N ARG A 98 0.93 -5.07 11.04
CA ARG A 98 -0.09 -4.42 11.86
C ARG A 98 0.56 -3.67 13.04
N GLY A 99 0.21 -2.40 13.19
CA GLY A 99 0.75 -1.50 14.23
C GLY A 99 2.00 -0.73 13.82
N ALA A 100 2.61 -1.01 12.66
CA ALA A 100 3.69 -0.20 12.13
C ALA A 100 3.17 1.18 11.65
N PRO A 101 3.99 2.24 11.72
CA PRO A 101 3.63 3.52 11.12
C PRO A 101 3.48 3.37 9.61
N GLY A 102 2.46 4.04 9.05
CA GLY A 102 2.13 4.00 7.61
C GLY A 102 3.35 4.19 6.71
N GLY A 103 3.41 3.43 5.61
CA GLY A 103 4.57 3.40 4.74
C GLY A 103 4.86 4.76 4.12
N GLY A 104 6.06 5.30 4.36
CA GLY A 104 6.49 6.56 3.79
C GLY A 104 6.38 6.59 2.27
N GLU A 105 6.19 7.78 1.73
CA GLU A 105 6.10 8.01 0.30
C GLU A 105 7.46 7.79 -0.39
N THR A 106 7.45 7.26 -1.63
CA THR A 106 8.68 7.04 -2.39
C THR A 106 8.91 8.13 -3.43
N PHE A 107 10.18 8.43 -3.72
CA PHE A 107 10.56 9.40 -4.75
C PHE A 107 9.90 9.12 -6.12
N ARG A 108 9.85 7.85 -6.52
CA ARG A 108 9.26 7.41 -7.81
C ARG A 108 7.77 7.68 -7.91
N GLU A 109 7.03 7.57 -6.79
CA GLU A 109 5.60 7.84 -6.75
C GLU A 109 5.30 9.35 -6.85
N ILE A 110 6.15 10.18 -6.25
CA ILE A 110 5.87 11.60 -6.04
C ILE A 110 6.38 12.46 -7.19
N MET A 111 7.55 12.11 -7.75
CA MET A 111 8.22 12.95 -8.74
C MET A 111 7.33 13.30 -9.95
N PRO A 112 6.58 12.35 -10.57
CA PRO A 112 5.70 12.68 -11.68
C PRO A 112 4.56 13.64 -11.28
N LEU A 113 4.03 13.49 -10.06
CA LEU A 113 2.95 14.32 -9.54
C LEU A 113 3.44 15.75 -9.26
N MET A 114 4.63 15.89 -8.67
CA MET A 114 5.23 17.19 -8.40
C MET A 114 5.59 17.92 -9.69
N THR A 115 6.22 17.24 -10.65
CA THR A 115 6.59 17.83 -11.95
C THR A 115 5.37 18.38 -12.69
N ARG A 116 4.21 17.73 -12.55
CA ARG A 116 2.96 18.16 -13.21
C ARG A 116 2.31 19.38 -12.55
N HIS A 117 2.48 19.55 -11.25
CA HIS A 117 1.66 20.47 -10.45
C HIS A 117 2.44 21.61 -9.79
N ILE A 118 3.78 21.55 -9.78
CA ILE A 118 4.65 22.52 -9.14
C ILE A 118 5.49 23.23 -10.19
N GLU A 119 5.40 24.55 -10.22
CA GLU A 119 6.35 25.41 -10.89
C GLU A 119 7.53 25.66 -9.96
N SER A 120 8.67 25.02 -10.22
CA SER A 120 9.84 25.03 -9.34
C SER A 120 10.31 26.44 -8.98
N ASP A 121 10.31 27.34 -9.96
CA ASP A 121 10.83 28.70 -9.81
C ASP A 121 9.91 29.62 -9.01
N SER A 122 8.65 29.28 -8.77
CA SER A 122 7.69 30.18 -8.09
C SER A 122 7.35 29.75 -6.66
N VAL A 123 7.78 28.54 -6.26
CA VAL A 123 7.37 27.90 -5.01
C VAL A 123 8.54 27.74 -4.05
N VAL A 124 8.27 27.97 -2.77
CA VAL A 124 9.11 27.52 -1.66
C VAL A 124 8.27 26.53 -0.86
N ALA A 125 8.78 25.32 -0.69
CA ALA A 125 8.02 24.27 -0.01
C ALA A 125 8.19 24.40 1.51
N ALA A 126 7.07 24.37 2.25
CA ALA A 126 7.07 24.15 3.69
C ALA A 126 6.46 22.76 3.92
N SER A 127 7.31 21.76 4.10
CA SER A 127 6.90 20.36 4.09
C SER A 127 7.16 19.72 5.44
N ASP A 128 6.18 18.99 5.94
CA ASP A 128 6.25 18.12 7.12
C ASP A 128 6.61 16.67 6.74
N SER A 129 6.99 16.46 5.48
CA SER A 129 6.86 15.16 4.81
C SER A 129 8.16 14.36 4.84
N GLY A 130 8.05 13.07 4.49
CA GLY A 130 9.14 12.12 4.54
C GLY A 130 10.24 12.32 3.48
N SER A 131 11.16 11.36 3.46
CA SER A 131 12.37 11.40 2.63
C SER A 131 12.08 11.37 1.13
N GLY A 132 10.98 10.74 0.69
CA GLY A 132 10.59 10.67 -0.71
C GLY A 132 10.27 12.06 -1.29
N ARG A 133 9.42 12.83 -0.60
CA ARG A 133 9.02 14.16 -1.05
C ARG A 133 10.19 15.14 -0.99
N THR A 134 11.02 15.01 0.04
CA THR A 134 12.26 15.78 0.20
C THR A 134 13.19 15.61 -1.00
N LYS A 135 13.48 14.37 -1.39
CA LYS A 135 14.31 14.07 -2.55
C LYS A 135 13.69 14.63 -3.83
N ALA A 136 12.37 14.57 -3.95
CA ALA A 136 11.66 15.11 -5.11
C ALA A 136 11.74 16.64 -5.19
N LEU A 137 11.59 17.35 -4.07
CA LEU A 137 11.79 18.80 -3.98
C LEU A 137 13.22 19.19 -4.36
N GLN A 138 14.21 18.48 -3.83
CA GLN A 138 15.61 18.72 -4.14
C GLN A 138 15.91 18.51 -5.63
N ALA A 139 15.42 17.42 -6.23
CA ALA A 139 15.60 17.13 -7.65
C ALA A 139 14.90 18.15 -8.57
N LEU A 140 13.84 18.80 -8.10
CA LEU A 140 13.18 19.90 -8.82
C LEU A 140 13.82 21.27 -8.55
N GLY A 141 14.88 21.35 -7.74
CA GLY A 141 15.50 22.62 -7.35
C GLY A 141 14.59 23.50 -6.49
N VAL A 142 13.58 22.92 -5.83
CA VAL A 142 12.65 23.65 -4.96
C VAL A 142 13.26 23.76 -3.56
N PRO A 143 13.51 24.98 -3.05
CA PRO A 143 13.95 25.16 -1.68
C PRO A 143 12.85 24.70 -0.72
N ALA A 144 13.22 23.81 0.21
CA ALA A 144 12.31 23.16 1.14
C ALA A 144 12.64 23.49 2.59
N ALA A 145 11.69 24.08 3.30
CA ALA A 145 11.72 24.27 4.74
C ALA A 145 11.03 23.06 5.39
N GLN A 146 11.83 22.15 5.93
CA GLN A 146 11.32 20.93 6.56
C GLN A 146 10.95 21.17 8.02
N ALA A 147 9.84 20.58 8.46
CA ALA A 147 9.49 20.53 9.88
C ALA A 147 10.45 19.60 10.63
N ARG A 148 10.79 19.95 11.87
CA ARG A 148 11.70 19.18 12.72
C ARG A 148 10.92 18.43 13.79
N HIS A 149 10.30 17.31 13.41
CA HIS A 149 9.44 16.50 14.29
C HIS A 149 10.14 15.84 15.50
N GLY A 150 11.47 15.97 15.64
CA GLY A 150 12.24 15.40 16.76
C GLY A 150 12.58 16.37 17.89
N LEU A 151 12.31 17.66 17.68
CA LEU A 151 12.30 18.69 18.71
C LEU A 151 10.83 19.12 18.77
N ASP A 152 10.30 19.58 19.90
CA ASP A 152 8.88 20.03 20.00
C ASP A 152 8.50 21.22 19.06
N GLU A 153 9.36 21.53 18.07
CA GLU A 153 9.20 22.47 16.99
C GLU A 153 8.51 21.84 15.76
N ILE A 154 7.17 21.85 15.78
CA ILE A 154 6.34 21.40 14.64
C ILE A 154 6.50 22.34 13.44
N THR A 155 6.96 23.58 13.65
CA THR A 155 7.08 24.59 12.57
C THR A 155 8.44 24.53 11.88
N PRO A 156 8.48 24.55 10.53
CA PRO A 156 9.72 24.55 9.78
C PRO A 156 10.44 25.90 9.93
N THR A 157 11.43 25.99 10.80
CA THR A 157 12.22 27.21 11.06
C THR A 157 13.50 27.26 10.20
N VAL A 158 13.35 27.16 8.88
CA VAL A 158 14.49 27.25 7.95
C VAL A 158 14.63 28.67 7.39
N SER A 159 15.87 29.18 7.36
CA SER A 159 16.20 30.47 6.77
C SER A 159 16.87 30.29 5.41
N PHE A 160 16.34 30.96 4.38
CA PHE A 160 16.90 31.01 3.04
C PHE A 160 17.52 32.38 2.77
N PRO A 161 18.79 32.47 2.39
CA PRO A 161 19.36 33.70 1.88
C PRO A 161 18.58 34.16 0.63
N SER A 162 18.28 35.46 0.52
CA SER A 162 17.55 35.99 -0.64
C SER A 162 18.30 35.76 -1.97
N ALA A 163 19.62 35.60 -1.92
CA ALA A 163 20.46 35.31 -3.08
C ALA A 163 20.31 33.86 -3.59
N CYS A 164 19.87 32.93 -2.75
CA CYS A 164 19.66 31.52 -3.11
C CYS A 164 18.25 31.26 -3.64
N LEU A 165 17.39 32.28 -3.69
CA LEU A 165 16.03 32.18 -4.20
C LEU A 165 15.95 32.82 -5.58
N SER A 166 15.17 32.23 -6.47
CA SER A 166 14.80 32.88 -7.72
C SER A 166 14.02 34.18 -7.44
N ASN A 167 13.98 35.09 -8.41
CA ASN A 167 13.18 36.32 -8.30
C ASN A 167 11.69 36.04 -8.04
N LYS A 168 11.15 34.97 -8.64
CA LYS A 168 9.76 34.54 -8.47
C LYS A 168 9.54 33.95 -7.06
N GLN A 169 10.42 33.07 -6.59
CA GLN A 169 10.40 32.55 -5.21
C GLN A 169 10.49 33.69 -4.19
N ALA A 170 11.45 34.60 -4.35
CA ALA A 170 11.62 35.74 -3.45
C ALA A 170 10.36 36.62 -3.40
N ARG A 171 9.70 36.84 -4.55
CA ARG A 171 8.41 37.55 -4.60
C ARG A 171 7.32 36.82 -3.82
N THR A 172 7.22 35.50 -3.98
CA THR A 172 6.27 34.64 -3.23
C THR A 172 6.50 34.74 -1.72
N VAL A 173 7.75 34.65 -1.28
CA VAL A 173 8.09 34.70 0.16
C VAL A 173 7.90 36.11 0.73
N ARG A 174 8.22 37.17 -0.02
CA ARG A 174 7.90 38.56 0.38
C ARG A 174 6.40 38.76 0.56
N LYS A 175 5.58 38.22 -0.35
CA LYS A 175 4.12 38.26 -0.20
C LYS A 175 3.66 37.54 1.08
N ALA A 176 4.31 36.43 1.43
CA ALA A 176 4.02 35.70 2.68
C ALA A 176 4.45 36.48 3.93
N ALA A 177 5.53 37.26 3.83
CA ALA A 177 6.04 38.10 4.91
C ALA A 177 5.27 39.41 5.10
N ALA A 178 4.61 39.92 4.05
CA ALA A 178 3.81 41.15 4.09
C ALA A 178 2.48 40.98 4.87
N VAL A 179 2.11 39.75 5.24
CA VAL A 179 0.87 39.48 5.98
C VAL A 179 1.01 40.00 7.42
N LYS A 180 0.16 40.98 7.79
CA LYS A 180 0.22 41.65 9.11
C LYS A 180 -0.05 40.71 10.29
N LYS A 181 -1.00 39.78 10.15
CA LYS A 181 -1.41 38.84 11.21
C LYS A 181 -0.86 37.44 10.91
N LYS A 182 0.04 36.94 11.76
CA LYS A 182 0.64 35.59 11.65
C LYS A 182 1.29 35.33 10.26
N PRO A 183 2.37 36.06 9.92
CA PRO A 183 3.06 35.85 8.65
C PRO A 183 3.65 34.44 8.58
N ALA A 184 3.61 33.81 7.40
CA ALA A 184 4.20 32.48 7.20
C ALA A 184 5.71 32.53 6.93
N ALA A 185 6.21 33.72 6.59
CA ALA A 185 7.63 34.00 6.43
C ALA A 185 7.99 35.31 7.14
N GLN A 186 9.19 35.40 7.68
CA GLN A 186 9.75 36.62 8.25
C GLN A 186 10.93 37.05 7.39
N PHE A 187 10.90 38.28 6.92
CA PHE A 187 12.06 38.86 6.24
C PHE A 187 12.98 39.51 7.27
N SER A 188 14.27 39.16 7.25
CA SER A 188 15.30 39.80 8.07
C SER A 188 16.14 40.74 7.19
N PRO A 189 15.97 42.07 7.30
CA PRO A 189 16.71 43.02 6.47
C PRO A 189 18.22 42.94 6.69
N LYS A 190 18.65 42.76 7.96
CA LYS A 190 20.07 42.69 8.34
C LYS A 190 20.78 41.51 7.67
N LYS A 191 20.14 40.35 7.62
CA LYS A 191 20.71 39.12 7.05
C LYS A 191 20.37 38.91 5.58
N LYS A 192 19.53 39.79 5.00
CA LYS A 192 18.96 39.64 3.64
C LYS A 192 18.41 38.22 3.41
N SER A 193 17.73 37.66 4.41
CA SER A 193 17.25 36.28 4.40
C SER A 193 15.77 36.21 4.75
N PHE A 194 15.10 35.17 4.26
CA PHE A 194 13.73 34.85 4.61
C PHE A 194 13.71 33.64 5.53
N ARG A 195 13.14 33.79 6.71
CA ARG A 195 12.86 32.68 7.63
C ARG A 195 11.44 32.21 7.40
N ILE A 196 11.24 30.96 7.03
CA ILE A 196 9.90 30.36 7.04
C ILE A 196 9.56 30.08 8.51
N VAL A 197 8.35 30.45 8.92
CA VAL A 197 7.91 30.36 10.33
C VAL A 197 6.54 29.72 10.48
N GLY A 198 5.82 29.51 9.37
CA GLY A 198 4.51 28.87 9.38
C GLY A 198 4.36 27.89 8.23
N GLY A 199 3.88 26.69 8.55
CA GLY A 199 3.39 25.75 7.57
C GLY A 199 2.07 26.21 6.94
N ASP A 200 1.56 25.39 6.01
CA ASP A 200 0.22 25.58 5.46
C ASP A 200 -0.78 24.67 6.18
N ASN A 201 -1.47 25.22 7.20
CA ASN A 201 -2.53 24.51 7.93
C ASN A 201 -3.66 24.04 6.99
N GLN A 202 -3.75 24.57 5.77
CA GLN A 202 -4.70 24.11 4.77
C GLN A 202 -4.46 22.65 4.37
N CYS A 203 -3.21 22.18 4.31
CA CYS A 203 -2.91 20.78 4.05
C CYS A 203 -3.50 19.87 5.13
N GLU A 204 -3.33 20.22 6.41
CA GLU A 204 -3.87 19.46 7.54
C GLU A 204 -5.39 19.42 7.52
N SER A 205 -6.03 20.57 7.25
CA SER A 205 -7.48 20.67 7.10
C SER A 205 -8.00 19.76 5.99
N GLN A 206 -7.33 19.72 4.84
CA GLN A 206 -7.70 18.85 3.71
C GLN A 206 -7.49 17.36 4.04
N ILE A 207 -6.42 17.02 4.75
CA ILE A 207 -6.21 15.66 5.25
C ILE A 207 -7.32 15.26 6.24
N ALA A 208 -7.73 16.17 7.13
CA ALA A 208 -8.80 15.91 8.10
C ALA A 208 -10.15 15.71 7.39
N ILE A 209 -10.49 16.56 6.42
CA ILE A 209 -11.69 16.40 5.59
C ILE A 209 -11.67 15.05 4.87
N GLY A 210 -10.54 14.70 4.23
CA GLY A 210 -10.38 13.41 3.58
C GLY A 210 -10.53 12.23 4.55
N LYS A 211 -9.93 12.30 5.74
CA LYS A 211 -10.07 11.27 6.77
C LYS A 211 -11.51 11.10 7.25
N ASN A 212 -12.23 12.21 7.47
CA ASN A 212 -13.62 12.16 7.92
C ASN A 212 -14.52 11.58 6.83
N GLN A 213 -14.37 12.02 5.58
CA GLN A 213 -15.09 11.43 4.45
C GLN A 213 -14.85 9.92 4.34
N LEU A 214 -13.62 9.44 4.58
CA LEU A 214 -13.29 8.02 4.56
C LEU A 214 -13.83 7.23 5.77
N ARG A 215 -14.04 7.89 6.92
CA ARG A 215 -14.62 7.27 8.12
C ARG A 215 -16.13 7.18 8.01
N ASP A 216 -16.76 8.29 7.62
CA ASP A 216 -18.22 8.40 7.50
C ASP A 216 -18.77 7.51 6.37
N SER A 217 -17.93 7.20 5.37
CA SER A 217 -18.35 6.36 4.26
C SER A 217 -18.43 4.87 4.56
N CYS A 218 -17.90 4.32 5.67
CA CYS A 218 -18.04 2.91 6.17
C CYS A 218 -18.08 1.76 5.14
N ILE A 219 -17.71 2.02 3.89
CA ILE A 219 -17.88 1.17 2.73
C ILE A 219 -16.49 1.13 2.12
N THR A 220 -15.95 -0.07 2.02
CA THR A 220 -14.65 -0.37 1.40
C THR A 220 -14.38 0.57 0.22
N LEU A 221 -13.26 1.30 0.24
CA LEU A 221 -12.87 2.25 -0.81
C LEU A 221 -13.00 1.68 -2.24
N ALA A 222 -12.80 0.36 -2.37
CA ALA A 222 -13.00 -0.39 -3.60
C ALA A 222 -14.47 -0.44 -4.06
N SER A 223 -15.43 -0.60 -3.14
CA SER A 223 -16.85 -0.61 -3.47
C SER A 223 -17.42 0.81 -3.65
N VAL A 224 -16.93 1.85 -2.98
CA VAL A 224 -17.39 3.22 -3.27
C VAL A 224 -16.94 3.68 -4.65
N MET A 225 -15.67 3.49 -5.02
CA MET A 225 -15.22 3.85 -6.37
C MET A 225 -15.88 2.96 -7.44
N SER A 226 -16.04 1.66 -7.19
CA SER A 226 -16.69 0.76 -8.16
C SER A 226 -18.19 1.01 -8.30
N TYR A 227 -18.90 1.30 -7.20
CA TYR A 227 -20.34 1.60 -7.21
C TYR A 227 -20.60 3.00 -7.78
N ALA A 228 -19.80 4.01 -7.43
CA ALA A 228 -19.91 5.34 -8.01
C ALA A 228 -19.60 5.32 -9.52
N LEU A 229 -18.58 4.57 -9.95
CA LEU A 229 -18.28 4.43 -11.39
C LEU A 229 -19.32 3.59 -12.13
N ARG A 230 -19.92 2.58 -11.49
CA ARG A 230 -20.97 1.74 -12.08
C ARG A 230 -22.30 2.48 -12.20
N ALA A 231 -22.78 3.10 -11.14
CA ALA A 231 -24.00 3.92 -11.15
C ALA A 231 -23.89 5.09 -12.15
N TYR A 232 -22.71 5.69 -12.28
CA TYR A 232 -22.45 6.75 -13.26
C TYR A 232 -22.39 6.23 -14.71
N ARG A 233 -21.88 5.01 -14.94
CA ARG A 233 -21.92 4.34 -16.27
C ARG A 233 -23.35 3.97 -16.66
N GLU A 234 -24.12 3.44 -15.73
CA GLU A 234 -25.54 3.06 -15.93
C GLU A 234 -26.42 4.30 -16.21
N ASP A 235 -26.23 5.43 -15.50
CA ASP A 235 -26.96 6.69 -15.75
C ASP A 235 -26.60 7.36 -17.10
N ARG A 236 -25.46 6.99 -17.70
CA ARG A 236 -24.97 7.60 -18.95
C ARG A 236 -24.96 6.68 -20.16
N ALA A 237 -25.35 5.41 -20.00
CA ALA A 237 -25.39 4.40 -21.06
C ALA A 237 -26.39 4.69 -22.21
N GLY A 238 -27.14 5.79 -22.15
CA GLY A 238 -28.07 6.22 -23.21
C GLY A 238 -28.01 7.71 -23.58
N LYS A 239 -27.04 8.49 -23.05
CA LYS A 239 -26.99 9.95 -23.27
C LYS A 239 -25.98 10.29 -24.39
N VAL A 240 -26.50 10.66 -25.56
CA VAL A 240 -25.72 11.02 -26.76
C VAL A 240 -24.86 12.27 -26.49
N GLY A 241 -23.57 12.22 -26.86
CA GLY A 241 -22.65 13.37 -26.81
C GLY A 241 -21.56 13.34 -25.73
N CYS A 242 -21.48 12.31 -24.89
CA CYS A 242 -20.37 12.15 -23.95
C CYS A 242 -19.23 11.33 -24.59
N ASN A 243 -18.13 11.98 -24.96
CA ASN A 243 -16.92 11.30 -25.40
C ASN A 243 -16.16 10.73 -24.17
N PRO A 244 -16.00 9.40 -24.03
CA PRO A 244 -15.38 8.78 -22.86
C PRO A 244 -13.90 9.15 -22.68
N ALA A 245 -13.23 9.69 -23.71
CA ALA A 245 -11.84 10.14 -23.62
C ALA A 245 -11.63 11.40 -22.75
N HIS A 246 -12.69 12.13 -22.40
CA HIS A 246 -12.62 13.33 -21.56
C HIS A 246 -12.88 13.05 -20.07
N PHE A 247 -13.00 11.78 -19.71
CA PHE A 247 -13.13 11.32 -18.33
C PHE A 247 -11.95 11.81 -17.48
N ALA A 248 -12.25 12.62 -16.46
CA ALA A 248 -11.33 13.29 -15.53
C ALA A 248 -10.76 14.68 -15.94
N ASP A 249 -11.21 15.28 -17.03
CA ASP A 249 -10.93 16.70 -17.32
C ASP A 249 -11.98 17.61 -16.66
N VAL A 250 -11.78 17.92 -15.37
CA VAL A 250 -12.68 18.71 -14.51
C VAL A 250 -13.01 20.10 -15.10
N LEU A 251 -12.17 20.61 -16.02
CA LEU A 251 -12.41 21.88 -16.69
C LEU A 251 -13.43 21.79 -17.83
N LYS A 252 -13.71 20.59 -18.35
CA LYS A 252 -14.65 20.35 -19.44
C LYS A 252 -15.96 19.69 -18.98
N ASP A 253 -15.98 19.15 -17.77
CA ASP A 253 -17.22 18.67 -17.14
C ASP A 253 -17.85 19.83 -16.36
N SER A 254 -18.77 20.57 -16.97
CA SER A 254 -19.40 21.75 -16.39
C SER A 254 -20.65 21.44 -15.56
N ARG A 255 -20.95 20.17 -15.29
CA ARG A 255 -22.20 19.73 -14.63
C ARG A 255 -22.12 19.45 -13.14
N TRP A 256 -20.95 19.57 -12.50
CA TRP A 256 -20.80 19.39 -11.04
C TRP A 256 -21.11 20.66 -10.23
N LEU A 257 -21.44 21.78 -10.91
CA LEU A 257 -21.66 23.08 -10.28
C LEU A 257 -23.11 23.36 -9.87
N PHE A 258 -24.05 22.44 -10.10
CA PHE A 258 -25.43 22.60 -9.64
C PHE A 258 -25.93 21.30 -8.99
N ALA A 259 -25.85 21.28 -7.65
CA ALA A 259 -26.73 20.57 -6.74
C ALA A 259 -26.88 21.46 -5.49
#